data_AF-A0A973SNI6-F1
#
_entry.id   AF-A0A973SNI6-F1
#
_cell.length_a   1.000
_cell.length_b   1.000
_cell.length_c   1.000
_cell.angle_alpha   90.00
_cell.angle_beta   90.00
_cell.angle_gamma   90.00
#
_symmetry.space_group_name_H-M   'P 1'
#
loop_
_entity.id
_entity.type
_entity.pdbx_description
1 polymer ?
#
loop_
_entity_poly.entity_id
_entity_poly.type
_entity_poly.pdbx_seq_one_letter_code
_entity_poly.pdbx_strand_id
1 'polypeptide(L)'
;MTVQAALASSSDTGYLFRGDGSYTRYDGPSGAQAGSDDVVAQWHGLPRSPDAAVYWSFDKVYFFVGGDYYRYDLGADAVEPGYPRPVAGNWPGLPGDGVDAAVNWGNGKVYFFRGGDYYRYDMTDDRVDPGYPRPIAGNWPGVWEDRVGAVLYQGGSQAYFFRDETYRRYDLANDKVDEEGAVAALRLAPVPSGSMLAARHLTQEQANGLVVDLIGRGLVSLKGGVTRPAVGARVVVQPTSVNGMPYTNQVAPGASLIDNVDQRMLVVLYRLTRWINSSHPDVSEILHLGIGHGSGPPNDCHNQGRALDLSGVVGSDDGTPFRKEVLKDWGNLPATGGIRLDAARDPVAYLLFTHVYTFASFECESNGIGPQNHWPPPPLGGSGFVIYPDYGGDPALRSAHQNHFHMQVGPTRV
;
A
#
# COMPACT_ATOMS: atom_id res chain seq x y z
N MET A 1 22.13 11.86 19.69
CA MET A 1 22.04 10.42 20.06
C MET A 1 21.58 9.63 18.85
N THR A 2 22.04 8.39 18.69
CA THR A 2 21.87 7.60 17.46
C THR A 2 20.46 7.04 17.29
N VAL A 3 19.86 7.26 16.11
CA VAL A 3 18.60 6.64 15.70
C VAL A 3 18.87 5.19 15.30
N GLN A 4 18.11 4.25 15.87
CA GLN A 4 18.25 2.81 15.65
C GLN A 4 17.13 2.21 14.82
N ALA A 5 15.91 2.75 14.88
CA ALA A 5 14.81 2.34 14.02
C ALA A 5 13.82 3.48 13.86
N ALA A 6 12.99 3.40 12.84
CA ALA A 6 11.90 4.32 12.61
C ALA A 6 10.62 3.58 12.23
N LEU A 7 9.48 4.17 12.54
CA LEU A 7 8.15 3.60 12.25
C LEU A 7 7.19 4.72 11.90
N ALA A 8 6.46 4.58 10.80
CA ALA A 8 5.25 5.35 10.53
C ALA A 8 4.03 4.47 10.85
N SER A 9 3.12 4.93 11.70
CA SER A 9 1.91 4.18 12.07
C SER A 9 0.66 4.66 11.30
N SER A 10 -0.40 3.85 11.37
CA SER A 10 -1.75 4.21 10.93
C SER A 10 -2.37 5.39 11.68
N SER A 11 -1.84 5.76 12.85
CA SER A 11 -2.30 6.87 13.68
C SER A 11 -1.60 8.20 13.36
N ASP A 12 -1.11 8.37 12.14
CA ASP A 12 -0.40 9.57 11.68
C ASP A 12 0.87 9.92 12.48
N THR A 13 1.41 8.97 13.24
CA THR A 13 2.57 9.20 14.11
C THR A 13 3.82 8.57 13.50
N GLY A 14 4.89 9.36 13.43
CA GLY A 14 6.24 8.89 13.16
C GLY A 14 6.99 8.66 14.47
N TYR A 15 7.70 7.55 14.59
CA TYR A 15 8.51 7.21 15.76
C TYR A 15 9.97 7.07 15.34
N LEU A 16 10.88 7.67 16.11
CA LEU A 16 12.33 7.44 16.01
C LEU A 16 12.83 6.79 17.29
N PHE A 17 13.14 5.49 17.22
CA PHE A 17 13.68 4.70 18.33
C PHE A 17 15.19 4.91 18.42
N ARG A 18 15.72 4.97 19.64
CA ARG A 18 17.14 5.22 19.94
C ARG A 18 17.76 4.06 20.68
N GLY A 19 19.09 3.91 20.59
CA GLY A 19 19.80 2.77 21.18
C GLY A 19 19.82 2.72 22.71
N ASP A 20 19.39 3.79 23.40
CA ASP A 20 19.27 3.85 24.86
C ASP A 20 17.91 3.35 25.38
N GLY A 21 17.01 2.89 24.51
CA GLY A 21 15.66 2.46 24.90
C GLY A 21 14.62 3.58 24.87
N SER A 22 14.98 4.80 24.44
CA SER A 22 14.03 5.90 24.25
C SER A 22 13.50 5.99 22.81
N TYR A 23 12.42 6.73 22.60
CA TYR A 23 11.95 7.15 21.29
C TYR A 23 11.37 8.57 21.28
N THR A 24 11.28 9.15 20.10
CA THR A 24 10.63 10.44 19.84
C THR A 24 9.47 10.28 18.88
N ARG A 25 8.39 11.00 19.13
CA ARG A 25 7.17 11.01 18.31
C ARG A 25 7.07 12.28 17.49
N TYR A 26 6.64 12.12 16.24
CA TYR A 26 6.35 13.20 15.31
C TYR A 26 4.91 13.07 14.80
N ASP A 27 4.21 14.19 14.78
CA ASP A 27 2.90 14.30 14.16
C ASP A 27 3.07 14.46 12.65
N GLY A 28 2.58 13.50 11.85
CA GLY A 28 2.67 13.54 10.39
C GLY A 28 2.00 14.76 9.76
N PRO A 29 0.75 15.09 10.11
CA PRO A 29 0.01 16.25 9.59
C PRO A 29 0.72 17.59 9.71
N SER A 30 1.46 17.83 10.79
CA SER A 30 2.22 19.06 10.99
C SER A 30 3.71 18.91 10.71
N GLY A 31 4.24 17.69 10.68
CA GLY A 31 5.67 17.39 10.68
C GLY A 31 6.39 17.75 11.99
N ALA A 32 5.64 18.20 13.01
CA ALA A 32 6.19 18.67 14.27
C ALA A 32 6.52 17.51 15.21
N GLN A 33 7.53 17.70 16.05
CA GLN A 33 7.79 16.80 17.16
C GLN A 33 6.64 16.90 18.19
N ALA A 34 5.98 15.78 18.46
CA ALA A 34 4.84 15.69 19.36
C ALA A 34 5.24 15.29 20.80
N GLY A 35 6.35 14.56 20.95
CA GLY A 35 6.88 14.14 22.25
C GLY A 35 8.28 13.54 22.12
N SER A 36 9.08 13.56 23.19
CA SER A 36 10.43 12.99 23.21
C SER A 36 10.69 12.24 24.51
N ASP A 37 11.65 11.32 24.43
CA ASP A 37 12.19 10.57 25.56
C ASP A 37 11.16 9.67 26.26
N ASP A 38 10.12 9.29 25.49
CA ASP A 38 9.28 8.15 25.81
C ASP A 38 10.12 6.86 25.76
N VAL A 39 9.74 5.84 26.51
CA VAL A 39 10.55 4.63 26.68
C VAL A 39 9.91 3.43 25.99
N VAL A 40 10.74 2.58 25.37
CA VAL A 40 10.30 1.41 24.61
C VAL A 40 9.44 0.44 25.42
N ALA A 41 9.55 0.44 26.76
CA ALA A 41 8.66 -0.33 27.63
C ALA A 41 7.16 0.01 27.48
N GLN A 42 6.81 1.17 26.90
CA GLN A 42 5.43 1.50 26.52
C GLN A 42 4.90 0.66 25.35
N TRP A 43 5.78 0.04 24.55
CA TRP A 43 5.41 -0.95 23.54
C TRP A 43 5.40 -2.33 24.20
N HIS A 44 4.26 -2.71 24.77
CA HIS A 44 4.17 -3.87 25.65
C HIS A 44 4.65 -5.16 24.99
N GLY A 45 5.67 -5.79 25.58
CA GLY A 45 6.26 -7.04 25.10
C GLY A 45 7.53 -6.88 24.26
N LEU A 46 7.92 -5.65 23.87
CA LEU A 46 9.24 -5.41 23.29
C LEU A 46 10.34 -5.44 24.36
N PRO A 47 11.46 -6.16 24.14
CA PRO A 47 12.52 -6.31 25.14
C PRO A 47 13.51 -5.13 25.19
N ARG A 48 13.67 -4.42 24.07
CA ARG A 48 14.59 -3.29 23.87
C ARG A 48 14.21 -2.52 22.62
N SER A 49 14.90 -1.42 22.33
CA SER A 49 14.77 -0.74 21.04
C SER A 49 14.96 -1.72 19.88
N PRO A 50 14.06 -1.69 18.88
CA PRO A 50 14.17 -2.54 17.71
C PRO A 50 15.29 -2.07 16.79
N ASP A 51 15.85 -3.01 16.02
CA ASP A 51 16.82 -2.75 14.96
C ASP A 51 16.11 -2.29 13.68
N ALA A 52 14.87 -2.75 13.45
CA ALA A 52 13.99 -2.21 12.42
C ALA A 52 12.53 -2.33 12.84
N ALA A 53 11.67 -1.48 12.30
CA ALA A 53 10.24 -1.52 12.54
C ALA A 53 9.48 -1.21 11.25
N VAL A 54 8.36 -1.88 11.02
CA VAL A 54 7.51 -1.61 9.86
C VAL A 54 6.04 -1.82 10.19
N TYR A 55 5.22 -0.80 9.88
CA TYR A 55 3.78 -0.96 9.82
C TYR A 55 3.41 -1.76 8.57
N TRP A 56 2.74 -2.88 8.77
CA TRP A 56 2.37 -3.78 7.68
C TRP A 56 1.04 -3.37 7.06
N SER A 57 -0.03 -3.59 7.79
CA SER A 57 -1.44 -3.26 7.54
C SER A 57 -2.24 -3.92 8.68
N PHE A 58 -3.56 -3.73 8.74
CA PHE A 58 -4.44 -4.37 9.72
C PHE A 58 -3.96 -4.17 11.18
N ASP A 59 -3.43 -2.98 11.46
CA ASP A 59 -2.90 -2.62 12.78
C ASP A 59 -1.76 -3.53 13.27
N LYS A 60 -1.08 -4.21 12.35
CA LYS A 60 0.10 -5.02 12.63
C LYS A 60 1.37 -4.23 12.37
N VAL A 61 2.26 -4.23 13.35
CA VAL A 61 3.64 -3.75 13.23
C VAL A 61 4.58 -4.92 13.45
N TYR A 62 5.61 -5.01 12.62
CA TYR A 62 6.68 -5.98 12.80
C TYR A 62 7.93 -5.26 13.29
N PHE A 63 8.44 -5.70 14.44
CA PHE A 63 9.68 -5.21 15.04
C PHE A 63 10.76 -6.29 14.93
N PHE A 64 11.92 -5.93 14.42
CA PHE A 64 13.08 -6.82 14.28
C PHE A 64 14.08 -6.52 15.39
N VAL A 65 14.56 -7.56 16.06
CA VAL A 65 15.46 -7.49 17.22
C VAL A 65 16.47 -8.63 17.10
N GLY A 66 17.64 -8.36 16.53
CA GLY A 66 18.59 -9.39 16.13
C GLY A 66 17.99 -10.34 15.09
N GLY A 67 18.23 -11.64 15.25
CA GLY A 67 17.67 -12.69 14.37
C GLY A 67 16.20 -13.03 14.63
N ASP A 68 15.52 -12.30 15.51
CA ASP A 68 14.12 -12.52 15.85
C ASP A 68 13.25 -11.33 15.43
N TYR A 69 11.96 -11.59 15.26
CA TYR A 69 10.96 -10.56 15.04
C TYR A 69 9.74 -10.73 15.96
N TYR A 70 9.10 -9.62 16.27
CA TYR A 70 7.92 -9.50 17.10
C TYR A 70 6.79 -8.93 16.26
N ARG A 71 5.61 -9.56 16.29
CA ARG A 71 4.40 -8.98 15.71
C ARG A 71 3.60 -8.28 16.80
N TYR A 72 3.43 -6.98 16.66
CA TYR A 72 2.67 -6.13 17.56
C TYR A 72 1.31 -5.82 16.97
N ASP A 73 0.28 -5.87 17.81
CA ASP A 73 -1.08 -5.45 17.48
C ASP A 73 -1.33 -4.07 18.11
N LEU A 74 -1.53 -3.04 17.27
CA LEU A 74 -1.78 -1.67 17.74
C LEU A 74 -3.12 -1.53 18.45
N GLY A 75 -4.11 -2.36 18.13
CA GLY A 75 -5.43 -2.34 18.77
C GLY A 75 -5.42 -2.97 20.16
N ALA A 76 -4.66 -4.05 20.34
CA ALA A 76 -4.42 -4.68 21.64
C ALA A 76 -3.32 -3.97 22.45
N ASP A 77 -2.56 -3.11 21.80
CA ASP A 77 -1.38 -2.43 22.34
C ASP A 77 -0.40 -3.41 23.00
N ALA A 78 -0.08 -4.50 22.31
CA ALA A 78 0.84 -5.52 22.80
C ALA A 78 1.44 -6.38 21.67
N VAL A 79 2.61 -6.97 21.94
CA VAL A 79 3.14 -8.10 21.17
C VAL A 79 2.16 -9.27 21.25
N GLU A 80 1.85 -9.87 20.09
CA GLU A 80 0.93 -11.00 20.01
C GLU A 80 1.51 -12.27 20.68
N PRO A 81 0.65 -13.11 21.28
CA PRO A 81 1.07 -14.42 21.79
C PRO A 81 1.75 -15.28 20.72
N GLY A 82 2.85 -15.95 21.09
CA GLY A 82 3.64 -16.79 20.18
C GLY A 82 4.74 -16.04 19.42
N TYR A 83 5.06 -14.81 19.84
CA TYR A 83 6.24 -14.05 19.44
C TYR A 83 7.18 -13.84 20.65
N PRO A 84 8.51 -13.67 20.43
CA PRO A 84 9.17 -13.55 19.13
C PRO A 84 9.22 -14.86 18.33
N ARG A 85 9.48 -14.73 17.03
CA ARG A 85 9.79 -15.82 16.12
C ARG A 85 11.09 -15.51 15.36
N PRO A 86 11.83 -16.52 14.88
CA PRO A 86 13.05 -16.29 14.12
C PRO A 86 12.74 -15.65 12.77
N VAL A 87 13.56 -14.71 12.32
CA VAL A 87 13.51 -14.17 10.96
C VAL A 87 13.77 -15.30 9.96
N ALA A 88 14.76 -16.14 10.24
CA ALA A 88 15.08 -17.32 9.46
C ALA A 88 13.85 -18.24 9.30
N GLY A 89 13.44 -18.47 8.05
CA GLY A 89 12.33 -19.34 7.70
C GLY A 89 10.93 -18.70 7.79
N ASN A 90 10.76 -17.55 8.45
CA ASN A 90 9.49 -16.82 8.49
C ASN A 90 9.46 -15.59 7.57
N TRP A 91 10.61 -15.11 7.12
CA TRP A 91 10.74 -14.03 6.14
C TRP A 91 11.57 -14.51 4.94
N PRO A 92 10.98 -15.22 3.97
CA PRO A 92 11.72 -15.87 2.90
C PRO A 92 12.58 -14.89 2.10
N GLY A 93 13.88 -15.16 2.05
CA GLY A 93 14.87 -14.34 1.34
C GLY A 93 15.50 -13.22 2.16
N LEU A 94 15.02 -12.94 3.39
CA LEU A 94 15.73 -12.06 4.32
C LEU A 94 16.88 -12.78 5.05
N PRO A 95 17.92 -12.05 5.47
CA PRO A 95 19.00 -12.59 6.29
C PRO A 95 18.48 -13.03 7.66
N GLY A 96 18.81 -14.26 8.06
CA GLY A 96 18.29 -14.88 9.28
C GLY A 96 18.82 -14.28 10.59
N ASP A 97 19.90 -13.50 10.52
CA ASP A 97 20.54 -12.80 11.65
C ASP A 97 20.02 -11.36 11.86
N GLY A 98 19.02 -10.93 11.07
CA GLY A 98 18.33 -9.66 11.24
C GLY A 98 18.59 -8.62 10.15
N VAL A 99 17.94 -7.47 10.30
CA VAL A 99 17.98 -6.33 9.37
C VAL A 99 18.27 -5.04 10.13
N ASP A 100 18.84 -4.05 9.45
CA ASP A 100 19.26 -2.77 10.03
C ASP A 100 18.21 -1.67 9.88
N ALA A 101 17.32 -1.78 8.89
CA ALA A 101 16.19 -0.87 8.71
C ALA A 101 15.09 -1.54 7.87
N ALA A 102 13.86 -1.04 8.01
CA ALA A 102 12.71 -1.47 7.22
C ALA A 102 11.80 -0.28 6.92
N VAL A 103 11.16 -0.26 5.76
CA VAL A 103 10.15 0.74 5.40
C VAL A 103 9.12 0.15 4.45
N ASN A 104 7.85 0.32 4.79
CA ASN A 104 6.75 0.08 3.86
C ASN A 104 6.67 1.27 2.90
N TRP A 105 6.87 1.04 1.61
CA TRP A 105 6.95 2.11 0.61
C TRP A 105 5.56 2.57 0.10
N GLY A 106 4.49 1.95 0.60
CA GLY A 106 3.11 2.29 0.22
C GLY A 106 2.75 1.89 -1.22
N ASN A 107 3.46 0.90 -1.77
CA ASN A 107 3.25 0.35 -3.11
C ASN A 107 3.21 -1.18 -3.11
N GLY A 108 2.90 -1.81 -1.98
CA GLY A 108 2.93 -3.27 -1.83
C GLY A 108 4.31 -3.88 -1.62
N LYS A 109 5.35 -3.04 -1.53
CA LYS A 109 6.72 -3.45 -1.20
C LYS A 109 7.16 -2.91 0.14
N VAL A 110 7.90 -3.75 0.86
CA VAL A 110 8.69 -3.36 2.03
C VAL A 110 10.15 -3.44 1.66
N TYR A 111 10.91 -2.37 1.90
CA TYR A 111 12.34 -2.35 1.67
C TYR A 111 13.06 -2.57 3.00
N PHE A 112 13.91 -3.59 3.04
CA PHE A 112 14.76 -3.90 4.17
C PHE A 112 16.21 -3.60 3.82
N PHE A 113 17.00 -3.16 4.79
CA PHE A 113 18.41 -2.83 4.62
C PHE A 113 19.26 -3.69 5.55
N ARG A 114 20.43 -4.14 5.08
CA ARG A 114 21.41 -4.86 5.89
C ARG A 114 22.81 -4.62 5.33
N GLY A 115 23.67 -3.96 6.10
CA GLY A 115 24.97 -3.50 5.60
C GLY A 115 24.80 -2.64 4.34
N GLY A 116 25.63 -2.88 3.33
CA GLY A 116 25.62 -2.15 2.06
C GLY A 116 24.55 -2.61 1.06
N ASP A 117 23.66 -3.51 1.47
CA ASP A 117 22.64 -4.12 0.62
C ASP A 117 21.23 -3.77 1.08
N TYR A 118 20.28 -3.86 0.15
CA TYR A 118 18.86 -3.77 0.41
C TYR A 118 18.07 -4.89 -0.27
N TYR A 119 16.95 -5.25 0.35
CA TYR A 119 16.04 -6.31 -0.04
C TYR A 119 14.69 -5.67 -0.33
N ARG A 120 14.06 -6.04 -1.44
CA ARG A 120 12.68 -5.63 -1.76
C ARG A 120 11.76 -6.81 -1.51
N TYR A 121 10.94 -6.71 -0.47
CA TYR A 121 10.02 -7.75 -0.05
C TYR A 121 8.62 -7.47 -0.61
N ASP A 122 8.02 -8.47 -1.24
CA ASP A 122 6.67 -8.43 -1.78
C ASP A 122 5.65 -8.85 -0.73
N MET A 123 4.68 -7.99 -0.45
CA MET A 123 3.62 -8.27 0.52
C MET A 123 2.54 -9.23 -0.01
N THR A 124 2.40 -9.35 -1.33
CA THR A 124 1.52 -10.31 -2.03
C THR A 124 2.10 -11.70 -2.01
N ASP A 125 3.37 -11.80 -2.37
CA ASP A 125 4.08 -13.07 -2.52
C ASP A 125 4.70 -13.57 -1.20
N ASP A 126 4.72 -12.70 -0.18
CA ASP A 126 5.29 -12.91 1.15
C ASP A 126 6.74 -13.45 1.11
N ARG A 127 7.58 -12.77 0.31
CA ARG A 127 9.00 -13.08 0.13
C ARG A 127 9.77 -11.93 -0.50
N VAL A 128 11.09 -12.00 -0.43
CA VAL A 128 11.99 -11.13 -1.21
C VAL A 128 11.83 -11.41 -2.71
N ASP A 129 11.78 -10.33 -3.49
CA ASP A 129 11.70 -10.38 -4.95
C ASP A 129 12.92 -11.08 -5.57
N PRO A 130 12.74 -11.83 -6.69
CA PRO A 130 13.86 -12.31 -7.48
C PRO A 130 14.83 -11.20 -7.90
N GLY A 131 16.14 -11.48 -7.82
CA GLY A 131 17.19 -10.50 -8.15
C GLY A 131 17.53 -9.53 -7.01
N TYR A 132 17.10 -9.82 -5.78
CA TYR A 132 17.52 -9.17 -4.55
C TYR A 132 18.26 -10.16 -3.63
N PRO A 133 19.13 -9.69 -2.71
CA PRO A 133 19.45 -8.28 -2.44
C PRO A 133 20.19 -7.58 -3.59
N ARG A 134 20.14 -6.26 -3.57
CA ARG A 134 20.92 -5.37 -4.45
C ARG A 134 21.74 -4.41 -3.60
N PRO A 135 22.87 -3.89 -4.11
CA PRO A 135 23.65 -2.91 -3.39
C PRO A 135 22.87 -1.60 -3.24
N ILE A 136 23.02 -0.92 -2.11
CA ILE A 136 22.51 0.43 -1.92
C ILE A 136 23.19 1.39 -2.92
N ALA A 137 24.50 1.21 -3.11
CA ALA A 137 25.29 1.91 -4.11
C ALA A 137 24.63 1.82 -5.50
N GLY A 138 24.38 2.97 -6.11
CA GLY A 138 23.77 3.10 -7.44
C GLY A 138 22.26 2.84 -7.52
N ASN A 139 21.62 2.32 -6.48
CA ASN A 139 20.16 2.09 -6.46
C ASN A 139 19.39 3.06 -5.55
N TRP A 140 20.08 3.75 -4.65
CA TRP A 140 19.49 4.81 -3.80
C TRP A 140 20.34 6.08 -3.88
N PRO A 141 20.21 6.90 -4.95
CA PRO A 141 21.09 8.03 -5.21
C PRO A 141 21.19 9.00 -4.03
N GLY A 142 22.40 9.12 -3.50
CA GLY A 142 22.72 10.00 -2.37
C GLY A 142 22.43 9.43 -0.99
N VAL A 143 21.85 8.23 -0.85
CA VAL A 143 21.82 7.51 0.44
C VAL A 143 23.22 6.93 0.75
N TRP A 144 23.54 6.67 2.01
CA TRP A 144 24.80 6.03 2.37
C TRP A 144 24.90 4.63 1.81
N GLU A 145 25.98 4.33 1.10
CA GLU A 145 26.15 3.09 0.35
C GLU A 145 26.52 1.88 1.21
N ASP A 146 27.02 2.12 2.42
CA ASP A 146 27.58 1.11 3.32
C ASP A 146 26.62 0.63 4.40
N ARG A 147 25.68 1.49 4.84
CA ARG A 147 24.65 1.15 5.82
C ARG A 147 23.58 2.23 5.94
N VAL A 148 22.33 1.80 6.13
CA VAL A 148 21.20 2.60 6.62
C VAL A 148 20.80 2.11 8.01
N GLY A 149 20.65 3.03 8.98
CA GLY A 149 20.28 2.69 10.36
C GLY A 149 18.78 2.80 10.66
N ALA A 150 18.02 3.60 9.93
CA ALA A 150 16.57 3.61 9.98
C ALA A 150 16.00 4.32 8.74
N VAL A 151 14.73 4.07 8.41
CA VAL A 151 14.02 4.81 7.35
C VAL A 151 12.62 5.16 7.82
N LEU A 152 12.25 6.44 7.71
CA LEU A 152 10.90 6.93 7.99
C LEU A 152 10.24 7.39 6.69
N TYR A 153 9.11 6.78 6.34
CA TYR A 153 8.22 7.25 5.28
C TYR A 153 6.79 7.27 5.80
N GLN A 154 6.22 8.46 5.96
CA GLN A 154 4.86 8.65 6.49
C GLN A 154 3.83 8.90 5.37
N GLY A 155 4.21 8.71 4.11
CA GLY A 155 3.45 9.15 2.94
C GLY A 155 4.00 10.43 2.31
N GLY A 156 3.24 11.04 1.40
CA GLY A 156 3.68 12.24 0.69
C GLY A 156 4.80 11.97 -0.32
N SER A 157 5.72 12.93 -0.46
CA SER A 157 6.80 12.95 -1.46
C SER A 157 8.20 12.75 -0.87
N GLN A 158 8.34 12.62 0.44
CA GLN A 158 9.64 12.61 1.12
C GLN A 158 9.79 11.40 2.04
N ALA A 159 10.91 10.70 1.94
CA ALA A 159 11.37 9.73 2.94
C ALA A 159 12.62 10.25 3.65
N TYR A 160 12.89 9.76 4.86
CA TYR A 160 14.03 10.19 5.66
C TYR A 160 14.85 8.96 6.04
N PHE A 161 16.09 8.92 5.57
CA PHE A 161 17.07 7.89 5.88
C PHE A 161 17.95 8.39 7.03
N PHE A 162 18.20 7.54 8.01
CA PHE A 162 18.98 7.89 9.19
C PHE A 162 20.22 7.03 9.28
N ARG A 163 21.31 7.65 9.73
CA ARG A 163 22.53 6.96 10.14
C ARG A 163 23.15 7.73 11.28
N ASP A 164 23.34 7.05 12.40
CA ASP A 164 23.82 7.63 13.65
C ASP A 164 22.98 8.85 14.06
N GLU A 165 23.60 10.03 14.16
CA GLU A 165 22.97 11.28 14.54
C GLU A 165 22.62 12.19 13.35
N THR A 166 22.65 11.64 12.13
CA THR A 166 22.39 12.36 10.88
C THR A 166 21.24 11.76 10.09
N TYR A 167 20.62 12.58 9.25
CA TYR A 167 19.60 12.16 8.31
C TYR A 167 19.88 12.66 6.89
N ARG A 168 19.27 11.97 5.92
CA ARG A 168 19.16 12.37 4.52
C ARG A 168 17.70 12.30 4.11
N ARG A 169 17.17 13.41 3.56
CA ARG A 169 15.84 13.45 2.97
C ARG A 169 15.93 12.98 1.53
N TYR A 170 15.05 12.06 1.16
CA TYR A 170 14.95 11.47 -0.15
C TYR A 170 13.67 11.96 -0.83
N ASP A 171 13.83 12.64 -1.96
CA ASP A 171 12.72 13.06 -2.81
C ASP A 171 12.29 11.89 -3.69
N LEU A 172 11.10 11.36 -3.42
CA LEU A 172 10.54 10.21 -4.14
C LEU A 172 10.26 10.53 -5.61
N ALA A 173 9.98 11.78 -5.96
CA ALA A 173 9.65 12.16 -7.34
C ALA A 173 10.91 12.27 -8.21
N ASN A 174 12.01 12.76 -7.63
CA ASN A 174 13.29 12.90 -8.31
C ASN A 174 14.26 11.73 -8.09
N ASP A 175 13.84 10.75 -7.29
CA ASP A 175 14.58 9.53 -6.95
C ASP A 175 16.01 9.81 -6.47
N LYS A 176 16.16 10.76 -5.54
CA LYS A 176 17.47 11.14 -4.98
C LYS A 176 17.36 11.85 -3.64
N VAL A 177 18.45 11.83 -2.90
CA VAL A 177 18.63 12.71 -1.74
C VAL A 177 18.71 14.17 -2.17
N ASP A 178 17.98 15.04 -1.49
CA ASP A 178 17.91 16.48 -1.74
C ASP A 178 18.26 17.35 -0.52
N GLU A 179 18.37 16.74 0.67
CA GLU A 179 18.73 17.41 1.91
C GLU A 179 19.49 16.45 2.84
N GLU A 180 20.45 16.95 3.60
CA GLU A 180 21.09 16.21 4.69
C GLU A 180 21.29 17.11 5.92
N GLY A 181 21.26 16.52 7.11
CA GLY A 181 21.35 17.29 8.35
C GLY A 181 21.54 16.45 9.60
N ALA A 182 21.69 17.13 10.74
CA ALA A 182 21.70 16.48 12.05
C ALA A 182 20.27 16.17 12.51
N VAL A 183 20.06 15.02 13.16
CA VAL A 183 18.75 14.62 13.71
C VAL A 183 18.20 15.65 14.70
N ALA A 184 19.08 16.33 15.46
CA ALA A 184 18.68 17.41 16.37
C ALA A 184 18.02 18.62 15.66
N ALA A 185 18.29 18.79 14.36
CA ALA A 185 17.71 19.83 13.52
C ALA A 185 16.57 19.32 12.62
N LEU A 186 16.21 18.03 12.71
CA LEU A 186 15.21 17.40 11.84
C LEU A 186 13.89 18.17 11.84
N ARG A 187 13.39 18.43 10.64
CA ARG A 187 12.03 18.93 10.40
C ARG A 187 11.38 18.04 9.36
N LEU A 188 10.34 17.32 9.75
CA LEU A 188 9.62 16.46 8.82
C LEU A 188 8.69 17.33 7.97
N ALA A 189 8.62 17.00 6.68
CA ALA A 189 7.63 17.57 5.79
C ALA A 189 6.22 17.13 6.26
N PRO A 190 5.25 18.05 6.35
CA PRO A 190 3.85 17.70 6.60
C PRO A 190 3.34 16.68 5.58
N VAL A 191 2.58 15.69 6.04
CA VAL A 191 1.89 14.71 5.20
C VAL A 191 0.39 14.69 5.51
N PRO A 192 -0.50 14.47 4.53
CA PRO A 192 -1.92 14.39 4.83
C PRO A 192 -2.25 13.29 5.85
N SER A 193 -3.16 13.59 6.77
CA SER A 193 -3.69 12.60 7.72
C SER A 193 -4.30 11.41 6.99
N GLY A 194 -4.08 10.21 7.53
CA GLY A 194 -4.50 8.93 6.95
C GLY A 194 -3.60 8.40 5.83
N SER A 195 -2.41 8.98 5.63
CA SER A 195 -1.48 8.53 4.59
C SER A 195 -1.09 7.05 4.69
N MET A 196 -1.01 6.52 5.92
CA MET A 196 -0.71 5.10 6.20
C MET A 196 -1.97 4.25 6.46
N LEU A 197 -3.16 4.87 6.53
CA LEU A 197 -4.43 4.14 6.73
C LEU A 197 -4.91 3.53 5.42
N ALA A 198 -5.46 2.32 5.49
CA ALA A 198 -6.21 1.72 4.39
C ALA A 198 -7.41 2.61 3.99
N ALA A 199 -7.71 2.69 2.69
CA ALA A 199 -8.72 3.58 2.14
C ALA A 199 -10.12 3.35 2.74
N ARG A 200 -10.44 2.09 3.06
CA ARG A 200 -11.68 1.71 3.77
C ARG A 200 -11.87 2.37 5.14
N HIS A 201 -10.79 2.76 5.81
CA HIS A 201 -10.82 3.36 7.15
C HIS A 201 -10.72 4.88 7.12
N LEU A 202 -10.47 5.49 5.96
CA LEU A 202 -10.37 6.93 5.84
C LEU A 202 -11.71 7.61 6.17
N THR A 203 -11.64 8.66 6.99
CA THR A 203 -12.73 9.64 7.10
C THR A 203 -12.87 10.43 5.80
N GLN A 204 -13.96 11.19 5.65
CA GLN A 204 -14.13 12.03 4.47
C GLN A 204 -13.05 13.14 4.41
N GLU A 205 -12.67 13.66 5.56
CA GLU A 205 -11.68 14.71 5.77
C GLU A 205 -10.28 14.22 5.41
N GLN A 206 -9.91 13.02 5.87
CA GLN A 206 -8.64 12.38 5.50
C GLN A 206 -8.57 12.11 4.00
N ALA A 207 -9.64 11.52 3.43
CA ALA A 207 -9.71 11.27 1.99
C ALA A 207 -9.65 12.57 1.18
N ASN A 208 -10.32 13.64 1.63
CA ASN A 208 -10.27 14.94 1.00
C ASN A 208 -8.84 15.52 1.03
N GLY A 209 -8.18 15.49 2.19
CA GLY A 209 -6.80 15.97 2.34
C GLY A 209 -5.83 15.24 1.42
N LEU A 210 -5.95 13.92 1.33
CA LEU A 210 -5.18 13.10 0.39
C LEU A 210 -5.47 13.47 -1.07
N VAL A 211 -6.73 13.65 -1.46
CA VAL A 211 -7.08 14.08 -2.82
C VAL A 211 -6.50 15.45 -3.15
N VAL A 212 -6.52 16.40 -2.20
CA VAL A 212 -5.89 17.72 -2.38
C VAL A 212 -4.38 17.61 -2.55
N ASP A 213 -3.70 16.75 -1.79
CA ASP A 213 -2.26 16.47 -1.97
C ASP A 213 -1.97 15.88 -3.36
N LEU A 214 -2.75 14.90 -3.80
CA LEU A 214 -2.59 14.28 -5.11
C LEU A 214 -2.75 15.30 -6.25
N ILE A 215 -3.71 16.22 -6.14
CA ILE A 215 -3.88 17.31 -7.12
C ILE A 215 -2.70 18.28 -7.06
N GLY A 216 -2.27 18.67 -5.86
CA GLY A 216 -1.13 19.58 -5.67
C GLY A 216 0.19 19.03 -6.23
N ARG A 217 0.35 17.70 -6.23
CA ARG A 217 1.48 16.99 -6.81
C ARG A 217 1.32 16.68 -8.31
N GLY A 218 0.21 17.07 -8.92
CA GLY A 218 -0.07 16.81 -10.34
C GLY A 218 -0.38 15.34 -10.67
N LEU A 219 -0.67 14.51 -9.65
CA LEU A 219 -0.97 13.09 -9.82
C LEU A 219 -2.42 12.84 -10.23
N VAL A 220 -3.32 13.81 -9.98
CA VAL A 220 -4.72 13.77 -10.41
C VAL A 220 -5.14 15.15 -10.90
N SER A 221 -5.97 15.19 -11.95
CA SER A 221 -6.67 16.40 -12.40
C SER A 221 -8.18 16.21 -12.33
N LEU A 222 -8.89 17.21 -11.83
CA LEU A 222 -10.34 17.23 -11.76
C LEU A 222 -10.93 18.14 -12.84
N LYS A 223 -12.10 17.77 -13.36
CA LYS A 223 -12.86 18.54 -14.35
C LYS A 223 -13.05 19.98 -13.88
N GLY A 224 -12.80 20.93 -14.79
CA GLY A 224 -12.90 22.37 -14.51
C GLY A 224 -11.75 22.93 -13.68
N GLY A 225 -10.66 22.18 -13.45
CA GLY A 225 -9.50 22.67 -12.72
C GLY A 225 -9.71 22.78 -11.21
N VAL A 226 -10.63 21.98 -10.65
CA VAL A 226 -10.90 21.97 -9.20
C VAL A 226 -9.66 21.47 -8.45
N THR A 227 -9.08 22.33 -7.61
CA THR A 227 -7.90 22.02 -6.79
C THR A 227 -8.22 21.69 -5.33
N ARG A 228 -9.41 22.08 -4.85
CA ARG A 228 -9.88 21.85 -3.49
C ARG A 228 -11.36 21.47 -3.49
N PRO A 229 -11.69 20.20 -3.81
CA PRO A 229 -13.09 19.75 -3.75
C PRO A 229 -13.61 19.83 -2.32
N ALA A 230 -14.92 20.07 -2.15
CA ALA A 230 -15.54 20.02 -0.82
C ALA A 230 -15.41 18.61 -0.20
N VAL A 231 -15.29 18.55 1.12
CA VAL A 231 -15.16 17.28 1.84
C VAL A 231 -16.35 16.36 1.56
N GLY A 232 -16.07 15.12 1.20
CA GLY A 232 -17.10 14.12 0.90
C GLY A 232 -17.86 14.34 -0.41
N ALA A 233 -17.55 15.39 -1.18
CA ALA A 233 -18.14 15.62 -2.49
C ALA A 233 -17.69 14.55 -3.49
N ARG A 234 -18.59 14.22 -4.42
CA ARG A 234 -18.27 13.42 -5.59
C ARG A 234 -17.39 14.24 -6.53
N VAL A 235 -16.29 13.64 -6.98
CA VAL A 235 -15.34 14.29 -7.88
C VAL A 235 -15.47 13.72 -9.29
N VAL A 236 -15.01 14.51 -10.27
CA VAL A 236 -14.95 14.11 -11.67
C VAL A 236 -13.50 14.22 -12.12
N VAL A 237 -12.88 13.09 -12.39
CA VAL A 237 -11.49 12.99 -12.86
C VAL A 237 -11.46 13.26 -14.37
N GLN A 238 -10.62 14.20 -14.82
CA GLN A 238 -10.47 14.54 -16.23
C GLN A 238 -9.03 15.04 -16.50
N PRO A 239 -8.28 14.44 -17.46
CA PRO A 239 -8.64 13.26 -18.27
C PRO A 239 -8.82 11.99 -17.42
N THR A 240 -9.21 10.86 -18.01
CA THR A 240 -9.38 9.56 -17.32
C THR A 240 -8.04 8.93 -16.90
N SER A 241 -7.20 9.68 -16.19
CA SER A 241 -5.86 9.30 -15.79
C SER A 241 -5.63 9.62 -14.32
N VAL A 242 -5.02 8.69 -13.60
CA VAL A 242 -4.59 8.83 -12.20
C VAL A 242 -3.14 8.38 -12.12
N ASN A 243 -2.25 9.18 -11.53
CA ASN A 243 -0.81 8.92 -11.48
C ASN A 243 -0.16 8.67 -12.85
N GLY A 244 -0.66 9.36 -13.89
CA GLY A 244 -0.25 9.12 -15.28
C GLY A 244 -0.77 7.81 -15.90
N MET A 245 -1.46 6.96 -15.14
CA MET A 245 -2.06 5.71 -15.60
C MET A 245 -3.45 5.98 -16.19
N PRO A 246 -3.70 5.67 -17.48
CA PRO A 246 -5.03 5.68 -18.06
C PRO A 246 -5.95 4.63 -17.41
N TYR A 247 -7.20 5.03 -17.18
CA TYR A 247 -8.31 4.17 -16.79
C TYR A 247 -9.34 4.17 -17.92
N THR A 248 -9.46 3.06 -18.62
CA THR A 248 -10.30 2.93 -19.81
C THR A 248 -11.55 2.13 -19.52
N ASN A 249 -12.71 2.75 -19.76
CA ASN A 249 -14.00 2.09 -19.65
C ASN A 249 -14.26 1.20 -20.88
N GLN A 250 -14.36 -0.11 -20.69
CA GLN A 250 -14.60 -1.04 -21.80
C GLN A 250 -16.03 -1.01 -22.34
N VAL A 251 -16.99 -0.52 -21.55
CA VAL A 251 -18.39 -0.35 -21.96
C VAL A 251 -18.60 0.98 -22.68
N ALA A 252 -17.77 1.99 -22.38
CA ALA A 252 -17.78 3.29 -23.04
C ALA A 252 -16.35 3.80 -23.35
N PRO A 253 -15.62 3.21 -24.32
CA PRO A 253 -14.20 3.50 -24.55
C PRO A 253 -13.88 4.95 -24.94
N GLY A 254 -14.89 5.71 -25.43
CA GLY A 254 -14.75 7.13 -25.76
C GLY A 254 -14.96 8.09 -24.58
N ALA A 255 -15.17 7.59 -23.36
CA ALA A 255 -15.33 8.43 -22.19
C ALA A 255 -14.06 9.25 -21.92
N SER A 256 -14.22 10.55 -21.73
CA SER A 256 -13.11 11.49 -21.47
C SER A 256 -12.99 11.89 -20.00
N LEU A 257 -13.84 11.35 -19.13
CA LEU A 257 -13.88 11.61 -17.70
C LEU A 257 -14.31 10.37 -16.91
N ILE A 258 -14.00 10.35 -15.63
CA ILE A 258 -14.53 9.41 -14.64
C ILE A 258 -15.30 10.25 -13.62
N ASP A 259 -16.62 10.22 -13.66
CA ASP A 259 -17.50 11.01 -12.79
C ASP A 259 -18.05 10.22 -11.60
N ASN A 260 -18.72 10.93 -10.71
CA ASN A 260 -19.33 10.41 -9.49
C ASN A 260 -18.35 9.65 -8.57
N VAL A 261 -17.09 10.04 -8.48
CA VAL A 261 -16.09 9.28 -7.69
C VAL A 261 -16.10 9.70 -6.22
N ASP A 262 -16.20 8.75 -5.28
CA ASP A 262 -15.91 8.98 -3.86
C ASP A 262 -14.43 9.36 -3.67
N GLN A 263 -14.13 10.34 -2.83
CA GLN A 263 -12.74 10.75 -2.58
C GLN A 263 -11.87 9.59 -2.08
N ARG A 264 -12.44 8.63 -1.32
CA ARG A 264 -11.73 7.41 -0.91
C ARG A 264 -11.47 6.48 -2.08
N MET A 265 -12.43 6.35 -3.00
CA MET A 265 -12.23 5.55 -4.21
C MET A 265 -11.13 6.16 -5.08
N LEU A 266 -11.05 7.49 -5.19
CA LEU A 266 -9.94 8.13 -5.89
C LEU A 266 -8.57 7.82 -5.25
N VAL A 267 -8.49 7.74 -3.91
CA VAL A 267 -7.29 7.25 -3.21
C VAL A 267 -6.99 5.80 -3.55
N VAL A 268 -8.01 4.93 -3.61
CA VAL A 268 -7.87 3.52 -4.05
C VAL A 268 -7.30 3.45 -5.46
N LEU A 269 -7.85 4.21 -6.42
CA LEU A 269 -7.34 4.25 -7.80
C LEU A 269 -5.86 4.64 -7.79
N TYR A 270 -5.49 5.73 -7.10
CA TYR A 270 -4.10 6.15 -7.00
C TYR A 270 -3.18 5.07 -6.43
N ARG A 271 -3.53 4.48 -5.29
CA ARG A 271 -2.69 3.45 -4.65
C ARG A 271 -2.61 2.17 -5.47
N LEU A 272 -3.66 1.81 -6.20
CA LEU A 272 -3.64 0.67 -7.12
C LEU A 272 -2.57 0.84 -8.21
N THR A 273 -2.46 2.04 -8.80
CA THR A 273 -1.42 2.30 -9.82
C THR A 273 -0.01 2.07 -9.28
N ARG A 274 0.24 2.46 -8.02
CA ARG A 274 1.53 2.25 -7.36
C ARG A 274 1.76 0.78 -7.05
N TRP A 275 0.75 0.08 -6.56
CA TRP A 275 0.84 -1.32 -6.15
C TRP A 275 1.13 -2.23 -7.33
N ILE A 276 0.32 -2.12 -8.38
CA ILE A 276 0.41 -3.02 -9.53
C ILE A 276 1.67 -2.76 -10.36
N ASN A 277 2.17 -1.53 -10.37
CA ASN A 277 3.37 -1.15 -11.11
C ASN A 277 4.64 -1.11 -10.22
N SER A 278 4.59 -1.71 -9.03
CA SER A 278 5.74 -1.81 -8.12
C SER A 278 6.75 -2.89 -8.52
N SER A 279 6.34 -3.79 -9.41
CA SER A 279 7.09 -4.94 -9.92
C SER A 279 6.88 -5.06 -11.41
N HIS A 280 7.81 -5.75 -12.09
CA HIS A 280 7.54 -6.22 -13.43
C HIS A 280 6.41 -7.27 -13.41
N PRO A 281 5.57 -7.34 -14.45
CA PRO A 281 5.66 -6.57 -15.70
C PRO A 281 5.09 -5.15 -15.60
N ASP A 282 5.52 -4.26 -16.52
CA ASP A 282 5.16 -2.84 -16.49
C ASP A 282 3.71 -2.65 -16.96
N VAL A 283 2.86 -2.12 -16.11
CA VAL A 283 1.46 -1.80 -16.43
C VAL A 283 1.38 -0.37 -16.95
N SER A 284 0.69 -0.20 -18.08
CA SER A 284 0.53 1.10 -18.75
C SER A 284 -0.92 1.56 -18.86
N GLU A 285 -1.91 0.69 -18.57
CA GLU A 285 -3.33 1.04 -18.56
C GLU A 285 -4.15 0.06 -17.71
N ILE A 286 -5.17 0.58 -17.02
CA ILE A 286 -6.17 -0.20 -16.28
C ILE A 286 -7.49 -0.17 -17.04
N LEU A 287 -8.08 -1.35 -17.25
CA LEU A 287 -9.39 -1.52 -17.88
C LEU A 287 -10.46 -1.71 -16.81
N HIS A 288 -11.63 -1.08 -17.00
CA HIS A 288 -12.76 -1.25 -16.09
C HIS A 288 -14.09 -1.32 -16.82
N LEU A 289 -15.10 -1.95 -16.20
CA LEU A 289 -16.48 -1.94 -16.67
C LEU A 289 -17.29 -0.77 -16.08
N GLY A 290 -16.83 -0.24 -14.94
CA GLY A 290 -17.50 0.85 -14.26
C GLY A 290 -16.68 1.36 -13.08
N ILE A 291 -16.66 2.67 -12.92
CA ILE A 291 -16.19 3.34 -11.70
C ILE A 291 -17.26 4.37 -11.37
N GLY A 292 -17.82 4.26 -10.17
CA GLY A 292 -18.78 5.23 -9.66
C GLY A 292 -20.14 5.34 -10.36
N HIS A 293 -20.47 4.46 -11.29
CA HIS A 293 -21.82 4.38 -11.88
C HIS A 293 -22.22 2.93 -12.13
N GLY A 294 -23.51 2.64 -11.92
CA GLY A 294 -24.13 1.36 -12.23
C GLY A 294 -25.58 1.54 -12.69
N SER A 295 -26.20 0.48 -13.20
CA SER A 295 -27.61 0.51 -13.61
C SER A 295 -28.60 0.31 -12.45
N GLY A 296 -28.09 0.17 -11.23
CA GLY A 296 -28.86 -0.12 -10.02
C GLY A 296 -29.53 1.09 -9.37
N PRO A 297 -30.09 0.92 -8.16
CA PRO A 297 -30.68 2.00 -7.38
C PRO A 297 -29.62 3.01 -6.89
N PRO A 298 -30.01 4.23 -6.46
CA PRO A 298 -29.07 5.23 -5.95
C PRO A 298 -28.30 4.80 -4.70
N ASN A 299 -28.88 3.89 -3.91
CA ASN A 299 -28.23 3.32 -2.74
C ASN A 299 -27.31 2.15 -3.10
N ASP A 300 -27.00 1.92 -4.36
CA ASP A 300 -25.98 0.97 -4.79
C ASP A 300 -24.56 1.53 -4.60
N CYS A 301 -23.57 0.67 -4.41
CA CYS A 301 -22.19 1.09 -4.17
C CYS A 301 -21.55 1.76 -5.40
N HIS A 302 -21.89 1.30 -6.62
CA HIS A 302 -21.44 1.96 -7.85
C HIS A 302 -22.05 3.34 -7.93
N ASN A 303 -23.37 3.48 -7.79
CA ASN A 303 -24.06 4.77 -7.88
C ASN A 303 -23.70 5.76 -6.77
N GLN A 304 -23.00 5.30 -5.76
CA GLN A 304 -22.39 6.13 -4.74
C GLN A 304 -20.87 6.26 -4.91
N GLY A 305 -20.30 6.06 -6.09
CA GLY A 305 -18.90 6.40 -6.32
C GLY A 305 -17.86 5.52 -5.65
N ARG A 306 -18.28 4.41 -5.03
CA ARG A 306 -17.45 3.62 -4.11
C ARG A 306 -17.06 2.25 -4.64
N ALA A 307 -17.39 1.94 -5.89
CA ALA A 307 -17.02 0.70 -6.54
C ALA A 307 -16.13 0.90 -7.77
N LEU A 308 -15.21 -0.04 -7.95
CA LEU A 308 -14.44 -0.27 -9.16
C LEU A 308 -14.71 -1.70 -9.62
N ASP A 309 -15.16 -1.84 -10.87
CA ASP A 309 -15.21 -3.12 -11.57
C ASP A 309 -14.01 -3.21 -12.50
N LEU A 310 -12.86 -3.65 -11.98
CA LEU A 310 -11.64 -3.82 -12.77
C LEU A 310 -11.77 -5.03 -13.68
N SER A 311 -11.65 -4.83 -14.99
CA SER A 311 -11.83 -5.89 -15.98
C SER A 311 -10.57 -6.29 -16.72
N GLY A 312 -9.45 -5.60 -16.49
CA GLY A 312 -8.18 -6.00 -17.07
C GLY A 312 -7.08 -4.96 -16.91
N VAL A 313 -5.94 -5.30 -17.47
CA VAL A 313 -4.71 -4.51 -17.43
C VAL A 313 -3.95 -4.67 -18.75
N VAL A 314 -3.30 -3.60 -19.18
CA VAL A 314 -2.49 -3.55 -20.41
C VAL A 314 -1.10 -3.05 -20.04
N GLY A 315 -0.08 -3.56 -20.71
CA GLY A 315 1.30 -3.22 -20.39
C GLY A 315 2.30 -3.96 -21.27
N SER A 316 3.51 -4.10 -20.75
CA SER A 316 4.57 -4.89 -21.37
C SER A 316 5.38 -5.69 -20.36
N ASP A 317 5.77 -6.89 -20.75
CA ASP A 317 6.69 -7.76 -20.00
C ASP A 317 7.98 -7.94 -20.82
N ASP A 318 9.11 -7.45 -20.29
CA ASP A 318 10.39 -7.38 -21.02
C ASP A 318 10.26 -6.83 -22.46
N GLY A 319 9.46 -5.76 -22.61
CA GLY A 319 9.18 -5.11 -23.90
C GLY A 319 8.16 -5.83 -24.78
N THR A 320 7.66 -7.00 -24.38
CA THR A 320 6.58 -7.72 -25.08
C THR A 320 5.23 -7.19 -24.61
N PRO A 321 4.40 -6.59 -25.48
CA PRO A 321 3.10 -6.06 -25.08
C PRO A 321 2.14 -7.16 -24.63
N PHE A 322 1.35 -6.90 -23.61
CA PHE A 322 0.25 -7.75 -23.17
C PHE A 322 -1.05 -6.96 -22.97
N ARG A 323 -2.16 -7.69 -23.07
CA ARG A 323 -3.48 -7.28 -22.59
C ARG A 323 -4.08 -8.47 -21.85
N LYS A 324 -4.29 -8.32 -20.54
CA LYS A 324 -4.94 -9.33 -19.71
C LYS A 324 -6.31 -8.85 -19.30
N GLU A 325 -7.35 -9.62 -19.59
CA GLU A 325 -8.74 -9.32 -19.29
C GLU A 325 -9.30 -10.40 -18.37
N VAL A 326 -9.98 -9.98 -17.29
CA VAL A 326 -10.50 -10.90 -16.28
C VAL A 326 -11.40 -11.95 -16.90
N LEU A 327 -12.29 -11.56 -17.82
CA LEU A 327 -13.16 -12.52 -18.49
C LEU A 327 -12.38 -13.58 -19.29
N LYS A 328 -11.39 -13.16 -20.06
CA LYS A 328 -10.68 -14.03 -21.01
C LYS A 328 -9.64 -14.89 -20.29
N ASP A 329 -8.83 -14.27 -19.46
CA ASP A 329 -7.63 -14.86 -18.88
C ASP A 329 -7.88 -15.42 -17.46
N TRP A 330 -9.12 -15.33 -16.97
CA TRP A 330 -9.56 -15.97 -15.73
C TRP A 330 -10.98 -16.56 -15.84
N GLY A 331 -12.00 -15.72 -16.04
CA GLY A 331 -13.42 -16.09 -15.95
C GLY A 331 -13.92 -17.14 -16.94
N ASN A 332 -13.30 -17.28 -18.10
CA ASN A 332 -13.65 -18.30 -19.09
C ASN A 332 -12.77 -19.56 -19.00
N LEU A 333 -11.80 -19.61 -18.08
CA LEU A 333 -10.97 -20.78 -17.90
C LEU A 333 -11.77 -21.93 -17.25
N PRO A 334 -11.43 -23.21 -17.51
CA PRO A 334 -12.08 -24.35 -16.88
C PRO A 334 -11.87 -24.36 -15.37
N ALA A 335 -12.95 -24.52 -14.59
CA ALA A 335 -12.85 -24.64 -13.14
C ALA A 335 -12.44 -26.07 -12.74
N THR A 336 -11.16 -26.29 -12.47
CA THR A 336 -10.64 -27.58 -11.99
C THR A 336 -10.41 -27.57 -10.48
N GLY A 337 -11.51 -27.63 -9.70
CA GLY A 337 -11.46 -27.94 -8.25
C GLY A 337 -10.74 -26.93 -7.35
N GLY A 338 -10.49 -25.72 -7.82
CA GLY A 338 -9.78 -24.67 -7.09
C GLY A 338 -9.90 -23.32 -7.82
N ILE A 339 -8.82 -22.53 -7.77
CA ILE A 339 -8.70 -21.28 -8.52
C ILE A 339 -8.27 -21.62 -9.96
N ARG A 340 -8.87 -20.95 -10.93
CA ARG A 340 -8.62 -21.10 -12.37
C ARG A 340 -7.32 -20.46 -12.83
N LEU A 341 -6.91 -19.41 -12.13
CA LEU A 341 -5.66 -18.71 -12.36
C LEU A 341 -4.47 -19.60 -11.98
N ASP A 342 -3.55 -19.82 -12.91
CA ASP A 342 -2.44 -20.76 -12.78
C ASP A 342 -1.15 -20.15 -13.33
N ALA A 343 -0.16 -19.97 -12.47
CA ALA A 343 1.15 -19.40 -12.82
C ALA A 343 1.89 -20.23 -13.87
N ALA A 344 1.66 -21.55 -13.95
CA ALA A 344 2.31 -22.41 -14.94
C ALA A 344 1.73 -22.23 -16.35
N ARG A 345 0.50 -21.72 -16.46
CA ARG A 345 -0.18 -21.48 -17.75
C ARG A 345 0.01 -20.05 -18.23
N ASP A 346 -0.16 -19.09 -17.33
CA ASP A 346 -0.08 -17.66 -17.64
C ASP A 346 0.51 -16.90 -16.45
N PRO A 347 1.85 -16.85 -16.33
CA PRO A 347 2.51 -16.22 -15.19
C PRO A 347 2.20 -14.72 -15.08
N VAL A 348 2.03 -14.04 -16.21
CA VAL A 348 1.69 -12.61 -16.26
C VAL A 348 0.30 -12.36 -15.71
N ALA A 349 -0.72 -13.11 -16.18
CA ALA A 349 -2.07 -12.97 -15.63
C ALA A 349 -2.11 -13.35 -14.15
N TYR A 350 -1.41 -14.43 -13.77
CA TYR A 350 -1.33 -14.87 -12.37
C TYR A 350 -0.79 -13.77 -11.46
N LEU A 351 0.38 -13.22 -11.78
CA LEU A 351 1.02 -12.17 -10.98
C LEU A 351 0.14 -10.92 -10.89
N LEU A 352 -0.33 -10.38 -12.03
CA LEU A 352 -1.08 -9.14 -12.03
C LEU A 352 -2.40 -9.26 -11.25
N PHE A 353 -3.13 -10.35 -11.43
CA PHE A 353 -4.44 -10.54 -10.80
C PHE A 353 -4.36 -10.95 -9.33
N THR A 354 -3.29 -11.65 -8.92
CA THR A 354 -3.02 -11.88 -7.49
C THR A 354 -2.62 -10.59 -6.77
N HIS A 355 -1.81 -9.73 -7.40
CA HIS A 355 -1.46 -8.41 -6.85
C HIS A 355 -2.68 -7.50 -6.72
N VAL A 356 -3.56 -7.48 -7.72
CA VAL A 356 -4.82 -6.75 -7.68
C VAL A 356 -5.72 -7.25 -6.54
N TYR A 357 -5.83 -8.57 -6.38
CA TYR A 357 -6.59 -9.14 -5.27
C TYR A 357 -6.02 -8.74 -3.91
N THR A 358 -4.71 -8.90 -3.69
CA THR A 358 -4.07 -8.56 -2.43
C THR A 358 -4.20 -7.07 -2.12
N PHE A 359 -3.95 -6.19 -3.10
CA PHE A 359 -4.18 -4.76 -2.97
C PHE A 359 -5.61 -4.48 -2.49
N ALA A 360 -6.61 -5.06 -3.15
CA ALA A 360 -8.00 -4.84 -2.80
C ALA A 360 -8.29 -5.34 -1.38
N SER A 361 -7.76 -6.50 -0.99
CA SER A 361 -7.85 -7.01 0.38
C SER A 361 -7.22 -6.08 1.42
N PHE A 362 -6.20 -5.30 1.04
CA PHE A 362 -5.51 -4.36 1.92
C PHE A 362 -6.15 -2.97 1.99
N GLU A 363 -6.91 -2.55 0.98
CA GLU A 363 -7.38 -1.16 0.85
C GLU A 363 -8.91 -1.02 0.83
N CYS A 364 -9.61 -2.03 0.34
CA CYS A 364 -11.05 -2.03 0.13
C CYS A 364 -11.77 -2.82 1.24
N GLU A 365 -13.08 -2.60 1.39
CA GLU A 365 -14.00 -3.39 2.21
C GLU A 365 -15.45 -2.99 1.94
N SER A 366 -16.37 -3.96 1.95
CA SER A 366 -17.81 -3.74 2.06
C SER A 366 -18.37 -4.39 3.33
N ASN A 367 -18.82 -3.58 4.28
CA ASN A 367 -19.39 -4.06 5.55
C ASN A 367 -20.69 -4.86 5.37
N GLY A 368 -21.28 -4.87 4.16
CA GLY A 368 -22.51 -5.61 3.84
C GLY A 368 -22.29 -7.09 3.49
N ILE A 369 -21.04 -7.53 3.30
CA ILE A 369 -20.71 -8.87 2.79
C ILE A 369 -20.06 -9.76 3.87
N GLY A 370 -19.83 -9.24 5.08
CA GLY A 370 -19.48 -10.02 6.28
C GLY A 370 -18.44 -9.35 7.20
N PRO A 371 -18.14 -9.95 8.37
CA PRO A 371 -17.19 -9.43 9.36
C PRO A 371 -15.73 -9.92 9.12
N GLN A 372 -15.42 -10.42 7.92
CA GLN A 372 -14.18 -11.16 7.66
C GLN A 372 -12.95 -10.29 7.36
N ASN A 373 -13.03 -8.96 7.51
CA ASN A 373 -11.88 -8.09 7.27
C ASN A 373 -10.95 -7.99 8.49
N HIS A 374 -10.37 -9.13 8.86
CA HIS A 374 -9.37 -9.23 9.91
C HIS A 374 -8.05 -9.75 9.34
N TRP A 375 -6.98 -9.58 10.10
CA TRP A 375 -5.71 -10.20 9.78
C TRP A 375 -5.72 -11.69 10.17
N PRO A 376 -5.19 -12.61 9.33
CA PRO A 376 -4.75 -12.38 7.95
C PRO A 376 -5.95 -12.25 6.98
N PRO A 377 -5.80 -11.47 5.88
CA PRO A 377 -6.86 -11.37 4.88
C PRO A 377 -7.16 -12.75 4.27
N PRO A 378 -8.39 -12.98 3.77
CA PRO A 378 -8.73 -14.22 3.09
C PRO A 378 -7.77 -14.52 1.94
N PRO A 379 -7.43 -15.80 1.69
CA PRO A 379 -6.66 -16.17 0.51
C PRO A 379 -7.52 -16.07 -0.75
N LEU A 380 -6.85 -16.01 -1.90
CA LEU A 380 -7.49 -16.18 -3.20
C LEU A 380 -8.33 -17.48 -3.22
N GLY A 381 -9.51 -17.44 -3.84
CA GLY A 381 -10.52 -18.50 -3.77
C GLY A 381 -11.38 -18.49 -2.50
N GLY A 382 -11.05 -17.69 -1.49
CA GLY A 382 -11.82 -17.55 -0.24
C GLY A 382 -13.09 -16.69 -0.39
N SER A 383 -13.93 -16.70 0.65
CA SER A 383 -14.98 -15.70 0.85
C SER A 383 -14.39 -14.40 1.40
N GLY A 384 -14.97 -13.25 1.04
CA GLY A 384 -14.43 -11.94 1.39
C GLY A 384 -15.22 -10.81 0.72
N PHE A 385 -14.68 -9.60 0.71
CA PHE A 385 -15.35 -8.41 0.16
C PHE A 385 -14.90 -8.05 -1.26
N VAL A 386 -13.84 -8.69 -1.76
CA VAL A 386 -13.45 -8.62 -3.17
C VAL A 386 -14.17 -9.75 -3.89
N ILE A 387 -15.00 -9.43 -4.87
CA ILE A 387 -15.75 -10.42 -5.66
C ILE A 387 -15.07 -10.55 -7.02
N TYR A 388 -14.83 -11.77 -7.46
CA TYR A 388 -14.03 -12.10 -8.64
C TYR A 388 -14.46 -13.48 -9.16
N PRO A 389 -13.91 -13.98 -10.28
CA PRO A 389 -14.44 -15.18 -10.91
C PRO A 389 -14.47 -16.40 -9.99
N ASP A 390 -13.47 -16.61 -9.14
CA ASP A 390 -13.38 -17.74 -8.20
C ASP A 390 -13.77 -17.39 -6.76
N TYR A 391 -14.61 -16.36 -6.60
CA TYR A 391 -15.11 -15.97 -5.30
C TYR A 391 -15.76 -17.13 -4.53
N GLY A 392 -15.24 -17.44 -3.34
CA GLY A 392 -15.68 -18.59 -2.53
C GLY A 392 -16.95 -18.35 -1.70
N GLY A 393 -17.52 -17.15 -1.73
CA GLY A 393 -18.75 -16.81 -1.01
C GLY A 393 -20.02 -17.15 -1.79
N ASP A 394 -20.97 -16.21 -1.86
CA ASP A 394 -22.25 -16.38 -2.55
C ASP A 394 -22.06 -16.80 -4.03
N PRO A 395 -22.58 -17.98 -4.45
CA PRO A 395 -22.50 -18.44 -5.83
C PRO A 395 -23.17 -17.52 -6.86
N ALA A 396 -24.21 -16.78 -6.47
CA ALA A 396 -24.88 -15.82 -7.34
C ALA A 396 -23.98 -14.61 -7.62
N LEU A 397 -23.33 -14.07 -6.56
CA LEU A 397 -22.31 -13.04 -6.72
C LEU A 397 -21.17 -13.53 -7.60
N ARG A 398 -20.62 -14.72 -7.33
CA ARG A 398 -19.58 -15.31 -8.18
C ARG A 398 -20.01 -15.34 -9.66
N SER A 399 -21.21 -15.82 -9.95
CA SER A 399 -21.72 -15.96 -11.33
C SER A 399 -21.85 -14.60 -12.05
N ALA A 400 -22.19 -13.53 -11.33
CA ALA A 400 -22.29 -12.18 -11.88
C ALA A 400 -20.93 -11.49 -12.11
N HIS A 401 -19.85 -12.00 -11.51
CA HIS A 401 -18.52 -11.36 -11.49
C HIS A 401 -17.47 -12.18 -12.23
N GLN A 402 -17.86 -12.87 -13.31
CA GLN A 402 -16.92 -13.64 -14.12
C GLN A 402 -16.02 -12.77 -15.00
N ASN A 403 -16.39 -11.51 -15.26
CA ASN A 403 -15.67 -10.63 -16.18
C ASN A 403 -14.92 -9.47 -15.50
N HIS A 404 -14.90 -9.39 -14.17
CA HIS A 404 -14.22 -8.31 -13.44
C HIS A 404 -13.93 -8.68 -11.97
N PHE A 405 -13.06 -7.89 -11.33
CA PHE A 405 -12.97 -7.76 -9.88
C PHE A 405 -13.86 -6.62 -9.44
N HIS A 406 -14.81 -6.90 -8.57
CA HIS A 406 -15.56 -5.88 -7.87
C HIS A 406 -14.87 -5.54 -6.55
N MET A 407 -14.47 -4.27 -6.43
CA MET A 407 -13.84 -3.70 -5.25
C MET A 407 -14.69 -2.55 -4.74
N GLN A 408 -14.99 -2.56 -3.44
CA GLN A 408 -15.77 -1.51 -2.80
C GLN A 408 -15.00 -0.84 -1.66
N VAL A 409 -15.11 0.49 -1.51
CA VAL A 409 -14.48 1.23 -0.41
C VAL A 409 -15.50 1.72 0.63
N GLY A 410 -15.59 1.01 1.75
CA GLY A 410 -16.44 1.36 2.89
C GLY A 410 -17.94 1.07 2.67
N PRO A 411 -18.77 1.28 3.71
CA PRO A 411 -20.17 0.87 3.69
C PRO A 411 -21.00 1.67 2.70
N THR A 412 -22.02 1.00 2.17
CA THR A 412 -23.03 1.63 1.33
C THR A 412 -24.02 2.44 2.17
N ARG A 413 -24.21 3.73 1.89
CA ARG A 413 -25.17 4.55 2.63
C ARG A 413 -26.58 4.23 2.13
N VAL A 414 -27.48 3.98 3.07
CA VAL A 414 -28.91 3.73 2.81
C VAL A 414 -29.63 5.02 2.49
#